data_AF-A0A1Y6BL68-F1
#
_entry.id   AF-A0A1Y6BL68-F1
#
_cell.length_a   1.000
_cell.length_b   1.000
_cell.length_c   1.000
_cell.angle_alpha   90.00
_cell.angle_beta   90.00
_cell.angle_gamma   90.00
#
_symmetry.space_group_name_H-M   'P 1'
#
loop_
_entity.id
_entity.type
_entity.pdbx_description
1 polymer ?
#
loop_
_entity_poly.entity_id
_entity_poly.type
_entity_poly.pdbx_seq_one_letter_code
_entity_poly.pdbx_strand_id
1 'polypeptide(L)'
;MKTTLNVIVIKMGIQMLILMSLVLNFSCTKPAPVPTRSGSNVISSQNSNGVGGGGSGGSNSGLRFEALAILEDNCASCHNLERADGGFGTILDVDAMIASGRYIIPGNGEGSLIVTRLAPQGNMPPSGEIAADDRQLLIDWINQINVDEVEPLSDSDHLKLIRRDLEVNVATSDRPTTRYFSLQVANNSGMNSDAKNEMKLALAKTINSLSRSSILVQPEPIDPDGLIFRVDLRDLAMDVSRYENVMNNFYPFSVAFQQLGNDPDLARLEDDDRFLRDEMESANYVVRLDWFNATSTLPILYKELLNLPNTQQELEAQLGVNLLQNINNDQVIRSGFRNSGVSSQNRIIERHVSANTNLPFWISYDFADNNEGEQNIFNFPLGPVGSGFEEKTFDHDGGEIIFQLPNGLFGYYLSVANGASIDKGPTNIVRQPDGPLQFFQSITNGLSCMSCHGNGLLFKKDDIRDFVAISQDFTDIEKEKVFNLYATEDELRSEMDRDNQAYFRALQTLGIQPAEADPINASFRYYNNNLFRSTVMAELGVDENTMLTILNTEPFKSAWVSILQNSGSITRQEFNALAGRALDVFKNGVSYTPPVLGDHLATPDCITADPLLMDVCTSPIE
;
A
#
# COMPACT_ATOMS: atom_id res chain seq x y z
N MET A 1 -33.67 -4.00 -47.24
CA MET A 1 -34.21 -4.44 -48.55
C MET A 1 -33.46 -5.70 -48.96
N LYS A 2 -34.19 -6.76 -49.36
CA LYS A 2 -33.73 -8.09 -49.84
C LYS A 2 -33.41 -9.17 -48.79
N THR A 3 -34.49 -9.84 -48.42
CA THR A 3 -34.74 -11.30 -48.35
C THR A 3 -33.81 -12.24 -49.15
N THR A 4 -33.59 -13.44 -48.59
CA THR A 4 -33.64 -14.85 -49.15
C THR A 4 -32.57 -15.73 -48.46
N LEU A 5 -32.71 -17.02 -48.17
CA LEU A 5 -33.81 -18.00 -48.20
C LEU A 5 -33.44 -19.17 -47.26
N ASN A 6 -34.48 -19.84 -46.80
CA ASN A 6 -34.60 -21.03 -45.96
C ASN A 6 -34.10 -22.37 -46.58
N VAL A 7 -34.02 -23.42 -45.73
CA VAL A 7 -34.31 -24.88 -45.99
C VAL A 7 -33.14 -25.88 -46.22
N ILE A 8 -32.80 -26.63 -45.14
CA ILE A 8 -33.13 -28.07 -44.89
C ILE A 8 -32.33 -29.21 -45.61
N VAL A 9 -31.66 -30.02 -44.76
CA VAL A 9 -31.74 -31.51 -44.62
C VAL A 9 -30.66 -32.46 -45.19
N ILE A 10 -29.93 -33.07 -44.23
CA ILE A 10 -29.64 -34.51 -43.97
C ILE A 10 -28.92 -35.35 -45.05
N LYS A 11 -27.72 -35.88 -44.71
CA LYS A 11 -27.46 -37.35 -44.60
C LYS A 11 -26.03 -37.72 -44.17
N MET A 12 -25.98 -38.48 -43.06
CA MET A 12 -25.18 -39.70 -42.81
C MET A 12 -23.64 -39.67 -42.93
N GLY A 13 -22.99 -40.15 -41.84
CA GLY A 13 -22.01 -41.23 -41.97
C GLY A 13 -20.65 -41.03 -41.32
N ILE A 14 -20.54 -41.39 -40.04
CA ILE A 14 -19.51 -42.27 -39.46
C ILE A 14 -18.11 -42.18 -40.08
N GLN A 15 -17.20 -41.46 -39.39
CA GLN A 15 -15.81 -41.88 -39.18
C GLN A 15 -15.15 -40.95 -38.14
N MET A 16 -14.22 -41.50 -37.35
CA MET A 16 -13.46 -40.91 -36.24
C MET A 16 -14.14 -40.88 -34.86
N LEU A 17 -14.33 -42.08 -34.30
CA LEU A 17 -13.97 -42.35 -32.91
C LEU A 17 -12.67 -43.18 -32.93
N ILE A 18 -11.78 -42.94 -31.97
CA ILE A 18 -10.47 -43.57 -31.65
C ILE A 18 -9.27 -42.65 -31.96
N LEU A 19 -8.43 -42.44 -30.93
CA LEU A 19 -7.29 -41.51 -30.74
C LEU A 19 -7.71 -40.06 -30.40
N MET A 20 -7.40 -39.44 -29.26
CA MET A 20 -6.53 -39.74 -28.12
C MET A 20 -7.16 -39.07 -26.88
N SER A 21 -7.48 -39.87 -25.87
CA SER A 21 -7.63 -39.37 -24.50
C SER A 21 -6.23 -39.28 -23.90
N LEU A 22 -5.66 -38.09 -23.83
CA LEU A 22 -4.53 -37.81 -22.94
C LEU A 22 -4.93 -36.61 -22.06
N VAL A 23 -5.61 -36.91 -20.97
CA VAL A 23 -5.74 -36.00 -19.84
C VAL A 23 -4.37 -35.98 -19.17
N LEU A 24 -3.63 -34.88 -19.32
CA LEU A 24 -2.41 -34.65 -18.56
C LEU A 24 -2.80 -34.35 -17.11
N ASN A 25 -2.82 -35.39 -16.28
CA ASN A 25 -2.77 -35.26 -14.83
C ASN A 25 -1.38 -34.71 -14.44
N PHE A 26 -1.24 -33.40 -14.31
CA PHE A 26 -0.09 -32.81 -13.62
C PHE A 26 -0.29 -33.01 -12.12
N SER A 27 0.29 -34.09 -11.58
CA SER A 27 0.47 -34.25 -10.14
C SER A 27 1.56 -33.31 -9.64
N CYS A 28 1.32 -32.69 -8.50
CA CYS A 28 2.31 -31.87 -7.78
C CYS A 28 3.50 -32.77 -7.41
N THR A 29 4.65 -32.57 -8.05
CA THR A 29 5.88 -33.31 -7.75
C THR A 29 6.84 -32.40 -6.99
N LYS A 30 7.39 -32.95 -5.90
CA LYS A 30 8.35 -32.31 -5.00
C LYS A 30 9.59 -31.83 -5.78
N PRO A 31 10.10 -30.60 -5.60
CA PRO A 31 11.43 -30.25 -6.09
C PRO A 31 12.50 -31.09 -5.36
N ALA A 32 13.63 -31.32 -6.02
CA ALA A 32 14.69 -32.21 -5.51
C ALA A 32 15.22 -31.76 -4.14
N PRO A 33 15.58 -32.69 -3.23
CA PRO A 33 16.07 -32.33 -1.90
C PRO A 33 17.40 -31.57 -1.97
N VAL A 34 17.45 -30.44 -1.30
CA VAL A 34 18.67 -29.66 -1.02
C VAL A 34 19.58 -30.49 -0.10
N PRO A 35 20.91 -30.56 -0.34
CA PRO A 35 21.80 -31.36 0.49
C PRO A 35 21.86 -30.82 1.92
N THR A 36 21.78 -31.76 2.87
CA THR A 36 21.90 -31.57 4.32
C THR A 36 23.08 -30.67 4.70
N ARG A 37 22.83 -29.62 5.49
CA ARG A 37 23.86 -28.81 6.16
C ARG A 37 24.74 -29.72 7.03
N SER A 38 25.93 -30.02 6.53
CA SER A 38 27.04 -30.55 7.32
C SER A 38 27.43 -29.50 8.38
N GLY A 39 27.49 -29.94 9.63
CA GLY A 39 27.87 -29.12 10.78
C GLY A 39 29.18 -28.37 10.54
N SER A 40 29.14 -27.06 10.73
CA SER A 40 30.33 -26.24 10.81
C SER A 40 30.71 -26.08 12.28
N ASN A 41 31.88 -26.62 12.62
CA ASN A 41 32.53 -26.52 13.91
C ASN A 41 32.60 -25.06 14.38
N VAL A 42 31.91 -24.76 15.48
CA VAL A 42 32.16 -23.55 16.27
C VAL A 42 33.46 -23.76 17.02
N ILE A 43 34.49 -23.01 16.63
CA ILE A 43 35.72 -22.88 17.39
C ILE A 43 35.39 -22.16 18.69
N SER A 44 35.52 -22.89 19.79
CA SER A 44 35.49 -22.38 21.16
C SER A 44 36.64 -21.40 21.39
N SER A 45 36.33 -20.17 21.79
CA SER A 45 37.23 -19.39 22.63
C SER A 45 36.50 -19.05 23.94
N GLN A 46 37.04 -19.62 25.02
CA GLN A 46 36.63 -19.38 26.40
C GLN A 46 37.30 -18.11 26.93
N ASN A 47 36.50 -17.20 27.50
CA ASN A 47 36.73 -16.37 28.69
C ASN A 47 35.74 -15.19 28.64
N SER A 48 35.07 -14.73 29.69
CA SER A 48 34.94 -15.13 31.09
C SER A 48 33.91 -14.20 31.74
N ASN A 49 32.98 -14.76 32.51
CA ASN A 49 32.26 -14.20 33.66
C ASN A 49 31.62 -12.79 33.60
N GLY A 50 30.28 -12.78 33.62
CA GLY A 50 29.45 -11.65 34.03
C GLY A 50 27.98 -12.07 34.22
N VAL A 51 27.65 -12.56 35.41
CA VAL A 51 26.29 -12.73 35.97
C VAL A 51 25.61 -11.35 36.02
N GLY A 52 24.34 -11.08 35.72
CA GLY A 52 23.15 -11.85 35.36
C GLY A 52 21.96 -10.87 35.22
N GLY A 53 20.82 -11.32 34.71
CA GLY A 53 19.57 -10.56 34.68
C GLY A 53 18.78 -10.74 33.38
N GLY A 54 17.99 -11.81 33.31
CA GLY A 54 17.17 -12.15 32.16
C GLY A 54 15.90 -11.29 32.03
N GLY A 55 15.55 -11.01 30.77
CA GLY A 55 14.22 -10.58 30.32
C GLY A 55 13.95 -11.26 28.98
N SER A 56 13.08 -12.27 29.00
CA SER A 56 12.66 -13.07 27.86
C SER A 56 11.75 -12.25 26.94
N GLY A 57 12.30 -11.73 25.83
CA GLY A 57 11.54 -11.05 24.77
C GLY A 57 11.66 -11.70 23.39
N GLY A 58 12.20 -12.93 23.30
CA GLY A 58 12.68 -13.50 22.03
C GLY A 58 11.89 -14.68 21.45
N SER A 59 10.71 -15.03 21.94
CA SER A 59 10.07 -16.30 21.54
C SER A 59 8.91 -16.19 20.54
N ASN A 60 8.18 -15.06 20.47
CA ASN A 60 6.95 -15.01 19.66
C ASN A 60 7.21 -14.65 18.18
N SER A 61 8.10 -13.68 17.91
CA SER A 61 8.46 -13.27 16.54
C SER A 61 9.27 -14.34 15.80
N GLY A 62 10.13 -15.08 16.51
CA GLY A 62 10.94 -16.17 15.94
C GLY A 62 10.07 -17.33 15.44
N LEU A 63 9.10 -17.77 16.23
CA LEU A 63 8.20 -18.86 15.85
C LEU A 63 7.27 -18.48 14.70
N ARG A 64 6.77 -17.23 14.66
CA ARG A 64 5.98 -16.74 13.52
C ARG A 64 6.78 -16.77 12.22
N PHE A 65 8.04 -16.32 12.26
CA PHE A 65 8.90 -16.32 11.08
C PHE A 65 9.16 -17.74 10.56
N GLU A 66 9.50 -18.67 11.46
CA GLU A 66 9.73 -20.08 11.11
C GLU A 66 8.46 -20.76 10.58
N ALA A 67 7.29 -20.47 11.18
CA ALA A 67 6.00 -20.96 10.72
C ALA A 67 5.65 -20.46 9.31
N LEU A 68 5.85 -19.17 9.03
CA LEU A 68 5.57 -18.60 7.70
C LEU A 68 6.49 -19.18 6.62
N ALA A 69 7.76 -19.42 6.94
CA ALA A 69 8.68 -20.09 6.02
C ALA A 69 8.21 -21.51 5.66
N ILE A 70 7.71 -22.27 6.64
CA ILE A 70 7.12 -23.61 6.40
C ILE A 70 5.91 -23.51 5.46
N LEU A 71 5.01 -22.55 5.71
CA LEU A 71 3.82 -22.34 4.88
C LEU A 71 4.18 -21.89 3.46
N GLU A 72 5.22 -21.08 3.31
CA GLU A 72 5.74 -20.64 2.02
C GLU A 72 6.30 -21.84 1.22
N ASP A 73 7.21 -22.60 1.82
CA ASP A 73 7.90 -23.71 1.17
C ASP A 73 6.96 -24.87 0.80
N ASN A 74 5.96 -25.16 1.65
CA ASN A 74 5.15 -26.37 1.52
C ASN A 74 3.74 -26.13 0.98
N CYS A 75 3.24 -24.89 0.97
CA CYS A 75 1.83 -24.62 0.71
C CYS A 75 1.57 -23.47 -0.29
N ALA A 76 2.42 -22.44 -0.33
CA ALA A 76 2.18 -21.24 -1.12
C ALA A 76 2.11 -21.46 -2.64
N SER A 77 2.69 -22.53 -3.20
CA SER A 77 2.58 -22.84 -4.63
C SER A 77 1.16 -23.17 -5.11
N CYS A 78 0.28 -23.56 -4.19
CA CYS A 78 -1.10 -24.02 -4.47
C CYS A 78 -2.19 -23.23 -3.73
N HIS A 79 -1.80 -22.45 -2.72
CA HIS A 79 -2.72 -21.70 -1.85
C HIS A 79 -2.38 -20.20 -1.85
N ASN A 80 -2.27 -19.62 -3.03
CA ASN A 80 -2.02 -18.20 -3.24
C ASN A 80 -3.18 -17.53 -3.99
N LEU A 81 -3.05 -16.24 -4.26
CA LEU A 81 -4.10 -15.42 -4.85
C LEU A 81 -4.37 -15.78 -6.33
N GLU A 82 -3.34 -16.24 -7.05
CA GLU A 82 -3.46 -16.68 -8.45
C GLU A 82 -3.98 -18.12 -8.55
N ARG A 83 -3.72 -18.92 -7.51
CA ARG A 83 -4.06 -20.33 -7.44
C ARG A 83 -4.54 -20.68 -6.04
N ALA A 84 -5.85 -20.78 -5.89
CA ALA A 84 -6.54 -21.09 -4.64
C ALA A 84 -7.10 -22.53 -4.65
N ASP A 85 -6.23 -23.52 -4.79
CA ASP A 85 -6.65 -24.93 -4.85
C ASP A 85 -7.48 -25.29 -3.60
N GLY A 86 -8.61 -25.96 -3.81
CA GLY A 86 -9.54 -26.28 -2.70
C GLY A 86 -10.26 -25.07 -2.09
N GLY A 87 -10.26 -23.91 -2.75
CA GLY A 87 -10.93 -22.69 -2.29
C GLY A 87 -10.19 -21.94 -1.19
N PHE A 88 -8.87 -22.10 -1.12
CA PHE A 88 -8.01 -21.46 -0.13
C PHE A 88 -6.79 -20.82 -0.80
N GLY A 89 -6.71 -19.49 -0.79
CA GLY A 89 -5.69 -18.72 -1.51
C GLY A 89 -4.89 -17.74 -0.63
N THR A 90 -4.98 -17.87 0.69
CA THR A 90 -4.47 -16.88 1.66
C THR A 90 -3.51 -17.51 2.66
N ILE A 91 -2.70 -18.48 2.25
CA ILE A 91 -1.88 -19.29 3.17
C ILE A 91 -0.81 -18.49 3.93
N LEU A 92 -0.34 -17.39 3.36
CA LEU A 92 0.65 -16.50 4.01
C LEU A 92 -0.01 -15.29 4.69
N ASP A 93 -1.33 -15.17 4.60
CA ASP A 93 -2.09 -14.11 5.23
C ASP A 93 -2.70 -14.61 6.55
N VAL A 94 -1.90 -14.45 7.61
CA VAL A 94 -2.24 -14.92 8.97
C VAL A 94 -3.54 -14.27 9.46
N ASP A 95 -3.72 -12.99 9.20
CA ASP A 95 -4.88 -12.25 9.67
C ASP A 95 -6.15 -12.71 8.95
N ALA A 96 -6.10 -12.95 7.62
CA ALA A 96 -7.21 -13.56 6.90
C ALA A 96 -7.51 -14.99 7.39
N MET A 97 -6.47 -15.76 7.74
CA MET A 97 -6.65 -17.10 8.30
C MET A 97 -7.31 -17.07 9.68
N ILE A 98 -6.96 -16.12 10.55
CA ILE A 98 -7.60 -15.89 11.85
C ILE A 98 -9.04 -15.40 11.66
N ALA A 99 -9.24 -14.37 10.82
CA ALA A 99 -10.53 -13.74 10.57
C ALA A 99 -11.56 -14.72 10.00
N SER A 100 -11.11 -15.75 9.25
CA SER A 100 -11.99 -16.81 8.75
C SER A 100 -12.68 -17.61 9.87
N GLY A 101 -12.16 -17.55 11.11
CA GLY A 101 -12.63 -18.33 12.25
C GLY A 101 -12.42 -19.84 12.11
N ARG A 102 -11.71 -20.29 11.06
CA ARG A 102 -11.51 -21.72 10.75
C ARG A 102 -10.07 -22.09 10.44
N TYR A 103 -9.35 -21.28 9.68
CA TYR A 103 -8.02 -21.65 9.17
C TYR A 103 -6.99 -21.64 10.28
N ILE A 104 -6.93 -20.53 11.02
CA ILE A 104 -6.23 -20.43 12.29
C ILE A 104 -7.28 -20.15 13.37
N ILE A 105 -7.26 -20.96 14.42
CA ILE A 105 -8.00 -20.73 15.66
C ILE A 105 -6.93 -20.37 16.71
N PRO A 106 -6.78 -19.08 17.04
CA PRO A 106 -5.82 -18.62 18.04
C PRO A 106 -5.92 -19.41 19.35
N GLY A 107 -4.77 -19.78 19.92
CA GLY A 107 -4.72 -20.60 21.14
C GLY A 107 -5.12 -22.06 20.95
N ASN A 108 -5.48 -22.49 19.73
CA ASN A 108 -5.88 -23.86 19.41
C ASN A 108 -5.28 -24.33 18.08
N GLY A 109 -3.98 -24.57 18.08
CA GLY A 109 -3.21 -25.06 16.94
C GLY A 109 -3.73 -26.42 16.44
N GLU A 110 -3.99 -27.37 17.34
CA GLU A 110 -4.49 -28.69 16.95
C GLU A 110 -5.89 -28.65 16.31
N GLY A 111 -6.73 -27.71 16.71
CA GLY A 111 -8.07 -27.51 16.15
C GLY A 111 -8.11 -26.67 14.88
N SER A 112 -7.01 -26.01 14.52
CA SER A 112 -6.92 -25.12 13.35
C SER A 112 -6.97 -25.90 12.04
N LEU A 113 -7.72 -25.41 11.05
CA LEU A 113 -7.90 -26.14 9.78
C LEU A 113 -6.58 -26.29 9.02
N ILE A 114 -5.63 -25.36 9.16
CA ILE A 114 -4.30 -25.50 8.56
C ILE A 114 -3.50 -26.67 9.14
N VAL A 115 -3.75 -27.07 10.40
CA VAL A 115 -3.10 -28.22 11.03
C VAL A 115 -3.89 -29.51 10.80
N THR A 116 -5.22 -29.48 10.96
CA THR A 116 -6.06 -30.68 10.80
C THR A 116 -6.10 -31.21 9.36
N ARG A 117 -5.79 -30.37 8.37
CA ARG A 117 -5.67 -30.78 6.95
C ARG A 117 -4.32 -31.40 6.60
N LEU A 118 -3.31 -31.30 7.46
CA LEU A 118 -2.01 -31.91 7.21
C LEU A 118 -2.10 -33.44 7.22
N ALA A 119 -1.49 -34.08 6.22
CA ALA A 119 -1.23 -35.51 6.22
C ALA A 119 -0.41 -35.89 7.46
N PRO A 120 -0.59 -37.11 8.01
CA PRO A 120 -1.39 -38.21 7.48
C PRO A 120 -2.88 -38.17 7.86
N GLN A 121 -3.29 -37.29 8.77
CA GLN A 121 -4.70 -37.20 9.21
C GLN A 121 -5.59 -36.52 8.15
N GLY A 122 -5.04 -35.52 7.47
CA GLY A 122 -5.64 -34.89 6.30
C GLY A 122 -4.98 -35.31 5.00
N ASN A 123 -5.11 -34.47 3.97
CA ASN A 123 -4.67 -34.74 2.61
C ASN A 123 -3.74 -33.65 2.04
N MET A 124 -3.23 -32.76 2.89
CA MET A 124 -2.34 -31.67 2.50
C MET A 124 -0.93 -31.83 3.11
N PRO A 125 0.13 -31.39 2.41
CA PRO A 125 0.11 -31.11 0.98
C PRO A 125 -0.10 -32.39 0.16
N PRO A 126 -0.59 -32.30 -1.10
CA PRO A 126 -0.79 -33.46 -1.97
C PRO A 126 0.51 -34.24 -2.27
N SER A 127 1.67 -33.63 -2.04
CA SER A 127 2.99 -34.23 -2.16
C SER A 127 3.35 -35.19 -1.01
N GLY A 128 2.53 -35.27 0.05
CA GLY A 128 2.73 -36.14 1.20
C GLY A 128 2.90 -35.36 2.51
N GLU A 129 3.15 -36.08 3.60
CA GLU A 129 3.35 -35.51 4.94
C GLU A 129 4.57 -34.57 5.01
N ILE A 130 4.40 -33.44 5.72
CA ILE A 130 5.49 -32.52 6.07
C ILE A 130 6.33 -33.08 7.24
N ALA A 131 7.48 -32.47 7.55
CA ALA A 131 8.25 -32.94 8.70
C ALA A 131 7.44 -32.80 10.01
N ALA A 132 7.59 -33.77 10.91
CA ALA A 132 6.87 -33.77 12.19
C ALA A 132 7.22 -32.55 13.05
N ASP A 133 8.48 -32.10 12.99
CA ASP A 133 8.96 -30.90 13.69
C ASP A 133 8.30 -29.63 13.11
N ASP A 134 8.18 -29.52 11.77
CA ASP A 134 7.47 -28.41 11.12
C ASP A 134 5.99 -28.37 11.51
N ARG A 135 5.34 -29.55 11.56
CA ARG A 135 3.95 -29.67 12.03
C ARG A 135 3.80 -29.19 13.47
N GLN A 136 4.72 -29.59 14.35
CA GLN A 136 4.69 -29.18 15.75
C GLN A 136 4.95 -27.68 15.90
N LEU A 137 5.86 -27.11 15.09
CA LEU A 137 6.15 -25.68 15.08
C LEU A 137 4.91 -24.86 14.68
N LEU A 138 4.17 -25.28 13.65
CA LEU A 138 2.91 -24.64 13.28
C LEU A 138 1.89 -24.68 14.42
N ILE A 139 1.78 -25.81 15.14
CA ILE A 139 0.89 -25.93 16.31
C ILE A 139 1.32 -24.98 17.43
N ASP A 140 2.61 -24.96 17.76
CA ASP A 140 3.16 -24.17 18.86
C ASP A 140 3.07 -22.66 18.58
N TRP A 141 3.27 -22.26 17.33
CA TRP A 141 3.04 -20.90 16.86
C TRP A 141 1.57 -20.50 17.01
N ILE A 142 0.62 -21.29 16.50
CA ILE A 142 -0.81 -20.97 16.59
C ILE A 142 -1.30 -20.92 18.05
N ASN A 143 -0.80 -21.83 18.90
CA ASN A 143 -1.13 -21.84 20.33
C ASN A 143 -0.65 -20.58 21.06
N GLN A 144 0.35 -19.87 20.53
CA GLN A 144 0.86 -18.61 21.08
C GLN A 144 0.17 -17.38 20.50
N ILE A 145 -0.70 -17.55 19.51
CA ILE A 145 -1.57 -16.46 19.04
C ILE A 145 -2.60 -16.20 20.13
N ASN A 146 -2.42 -15.11 20.85
CA ASN A 146 -3.43 -14.56 21.75
C ASN A 146 -4.34 -13.63 20.95
N VAL A 147 -5.65 -13.81 21.07
CA VAL A 147 -6.60 -12.75 20.69
C VAL A 147 -6.75 -11.89 21.92
N ASP A 148 -6.21 -10.67 21.87
CA ASP A 148 -6.49 -9.69 22.91
C ASP A 148 -8.01 -9.54 23.03
N GLU A 149 -8.54 -9.56 24.26
CA GLU A 149 -9.93 -9.18 24.48
C GLU A 149 -10.04 -7.69 24.16
N VAL A 150 -10.56 -7.38 22.97
CA VAL A 150 -10.68 -6.00 22.53
C VAL A 150 -11.85 -5.36 23.26
N GLU A 151 -11.56 -4.40 24.14
CA GLU A 151 -12.58 -3.54 24.73
C GLU A 151 -13.08 -2.57 23.65
N PRO A 152 -14.36 -2.65 23.26
CA PRO A 152 -14.90 -1.76 22.24
C PRO A 152 -15.01 -0.33 22.77
N LEU A 153 -14.58 0.64 21.96
CA LEU A 153 -14.76 2.06 22.27
C LEU A 153 -16.10 2.54 21.70
N SER A 154 -17.02 2.91 22.58
CA SER A 154 -18.35 3.42 22.20
C SER A 154 -18.26 4.80 21.54
N ASP A 155 -19.23 5.16 20.68
CA ASP A 155 -19.30 6.51 20.07
C ASP A 155 -19.33 7.62 21.15
N SER A 156 -20.04 7.35 22.25
CA SER A 156 -20.15 8.29 23.37
C SER A 156 -18.80 8.51 24.05
N ASP A 157 -18.06 7.45 24.33
CA ASP A 157 -16.75 7.58 24.98
C ASP A 157 -15.68 8.11 24.02
N HIS A 158 -15.79 7.79 22.72
CA HIS A 158 -14.94 8.36 21.68
C HIS A 158 -15.06 9.89 21.63
N LEU A 159 -16.27 10.44 21.53
CA LEU A 159 -16.47 11.90 21.50
C LEU A 159 -16.08 12.57 22.82
N LYS A 160 -16.38 11.94 23.97
CA LYS A 160 -15.96 12.46 25.27
C LYS A 160 -14.45 12.56 25.40
N LEU A 161 -13.71 11.56 24.91
CA LEU A 161 -12.24 11.57 24.95
C LEU A 161 -11.69 12.73 24.12
N ILE A 162 -12.18 12.91 22.89
CA ILE A 162 -11.78 14.01 22.00
C ILE A 162 -12.14 15.36 22.62
N ARG A 163 -13.37 15.54 23.10
CA ARG A 163 -13.81 16.80 23.75
C ARG A 163 -12.95 17.15 24.95
N ARG A 164 -12.71 16.17 25.84
CA ARG A 164 -11.87 16.37 27.01
C ARG A 164 -10.45 16.76 26.63
N ASP A 165 -9.89 16.13 25.61
CA ASP A 165 -8.56 16.49 25.12
C ASP A 165 -8.53 17.91 24.54
N LEU A 166 -9.50 18.28 23.70
CA LEU A 166 -9.62 19.62 23.13
C LEU A 166 -9.80 20.72 24.20
N GLU A 167 -10.57 20.44 25.25
CA GLU A 167 -10.83 21.38 26.34
C GLU A 167 -9.61 21.58 27.26
N VAL A 168 -8.86 20.50 27.52
CA VAL A 168 -7.78 20.49 28.52
C VAL A 168 -6.40 20.78 27.91
N ASN A 169 -6.13 20.26 26.72
CA ASN A 169 -4.79 20.19 26.15
C ASN A 169 -4.59 21.07 24.90
N VAL A 170 -5.65 21.64 24.33
CA VAL A 170 -5.59 22.48 23.12
C VAL A 170 -6.07 23.89 23.41
N ALA A 171 -5.22 24.89 23.15
CA ALA A 171 -5.59 26.29 23.31
C ALA A 171 -6.69 26.68 22.31
N THR A 172 -7.62 27.54 22.70
CA THR A 172 -8.76 27.94 21.85
C THR A 172 -8.34 28.47 20.47
N SER A 173 -7.21 29.16 20.36
CA SER A 173 -6.69 29.66 19.08
C SER A 173 -6.17 28.57 18.13
N ASP A 174 -5.90 27.38 18.64
CA ASP A 174 -5.29 26.26 17.91
C ASP A 174 -6.34 25.21 17.50
N ARG A 175 -7.55 25.27 18.07
CA ARG A 175 -8.63 24.32 17.79
C ARG A 175 -9.01 24.29 16.30
N PRO A 176 -9.13 25.41 15.56
CA PRO A 176 -9.48 25.37 14.13
C PRO A 176 -8.49 24.58 13.25
N THR A 177 -7.24 24.43 13.67
CA THR A 177 -6.20 23.71 12.93
C THR A 177 -5.95 22.29 13.46
N THR A 178 -6.64 21.90 14.54
CA THR A 178 -6.50 20.59 15.19
C THR A 178 -7.39 19.56 14.50
N ARG A 179 -6.86 18.38 14.21
CA ARG A 179 -7.61 17.23 13.70
C ARG A 179 -7.28 15.98 14.51
N TYR A 180 -8.23 15.04 14.54
CA TYR A 180 -8.07 13.75 15.19
C TYR A 180 -8.10 12.61 14.18
N PHE A 181 -7.31 11.57 14.41
CA PHE A 181 -7.32 10.33 13.65
C PHE A 181 -7.67 9.17 14.57
N SER A 182 -8.64 8.34 14.20
CA SER A 182 -9.19 7.32 15.09
C SER A 182 -9.16 5.91 14.51
N LEU A 183 -8.74 4.96 15.33
CA LEU A 183 -8.81 3.52 15.14
C LEU A 183 -10.06 2.89 15.77
N GLN A 184 -11.03 3.68 16.24
CA GLN A 184 -12.23 3.17 16.95
C GLN A 184 -12.89 1.99 16.21
N VAL A 185 -13.21 2.15 14.93
CA VAL A 185 -13.88 1.10 14.13
C VAL A 185 -13.01 -0.14 13.99
N ALA A 186 -11.73 0.06 13.69
CA ALA A 186 -10.77 -1.03 13.53
C ALA A 186 -10.56 -1.80 14.84
N ASN A 187 -10.44 -1.10 15.97
CA ASN A 187 -10.44 -1.68 17.31
C ASN A 187 -11.71 -2.51 17.54
N ASN A 188 -12.88 -1.91 17.33
CA ASN A 188 -14.16 -2.59 17.55
C ASN A 188 -14.39 -3.80 16.63
N SER A 189 -13.65 -3.89 15.51
CA SER A 189 -13.63 -5.05 14.62
C SER A 189 -12.67 -6.17 15.05
N GLY A 190 -11.95 -6.01 16.16
CA GLY A 190 -11.02 -7.01 16.71
C GLY A 190 -9.54 -6.78 16.40
N MET A 191 -9.14 -5.55 16.05
CA MET A 191 -7.73 -5.24 15.79
C MET A 191 -6.87 -5.47 17.04
N ASN A 192 -5.86 -6.34 16.91
CA ASN A 192 -4.92 -6.66 17.98
C ASN A 192 -3.87 -5.56 18.19
N SER A 193 -3.11 -5.66 19.27
CA SER A 193 -2.10 -4.65 19.67
C SER A 193 -0.98 -4.45 18.65
N ASP A 194 -0.52 -5.51 17.98
CA ASP A 194 0.52 -5.41 16.95
C ASP A 194 0.03 -4.63 15.73
N ALA A 195 -1.19 -4.92 15.26
CA ALA A 195 -1.83 -4.18 14.17
C ALA A 195 -2.09 -2.71 14.55
N LYS A 196 -2.46 -2.40 15.81
CA LYS A 196 -2.58 -1.01 16.28
C LYS A 196 -1.24 -0.26 16.20
N ASN A 197 -0.15 -0.90 16.62
CA ASN A 197 1.19 -0.33 16.53
C ASN A 197 1.59 -0.07 15.08
N GLU A 198 1.32 -1.01 14.18
CA GLU A 198 1.57 -0.85 12.74
C GLU A 198 0.79 0.32 12.15
N MET A 199 -0.49 0.45 12.51
CA MET A 199 -1.35 1.57 12.08
C MET A 199 -0.83 2.93 12.58
N LYS A 200 -0.31 2.98 13.80
CA LYS A 200 0.30 4.19 14.36
C LYS A 200 1.56 4.59 13.57
N LEU A 201 2.44 3.64 13.28
CA LEU A 201 3.62 3.87 12.44
C LEU A 201 3.22 4.34 11.04
N ALA A 202 2.20 3.72 10.46
CA ALA A 202 1.63 4.12 9.18
C ALA A 202 1.07 5.56 9.22
N LEU A 203 0.36 5.97 10.28
CA LEU A 203 -0.13 7.34 10.42
C LEU A 203 1.02 8.33 10.49
N ALA A 204 2.03 8.06 11.32
CA ALA A 204 3.20 8.91 11.46
C ALA A 204 3.92 9.06 10.11
N LYS A 205 4.13 7.97 9.35
CA LYS A 205 4.73 8.03 8.01
C LYS A 205 3.85 8.81 7.03
N THR A 206 2.54 8.54 7.02
CA THR A 206 1.59 9.11 6.06
C THR A 206 1.52 10.62 6.20
N ILE A 207 1.25 11.16 7.39
CA ILE A 207 1.12 12.61 7.58
C ILE A 207 2.41 13.36 7.22
N ASN A 208 3.57 12.79 7.52
CA ASN A 208 4.86 13.40 7.22
C ASN A 208 5.24 13.26 5.73
N SER A 209 4.82 12.20 5.06
CA SER A 209 5.02 12.03 3.61
C SER A 209 4.11 12.94 2.78
N LEU A 210 3.05 13.47 3.40
CA LEU A 210 2.15 14.48 2.83
C LEU A 210 2.50 15.92 3.26
N SER A 211 3.61 16.09 3.99
CA SER A 211 4.00 17.36 4.59
C SER A 211 5.16 18.03 3.85
N ARG A 212 5.12 19.37 3.78
CA ARG A 212 6.25 20.20 3.36
C ARG A 212 6.98 20.86 4.54
N SER A 213 6.66 20.45 5.76
CA SER A 213 7.37 20.86 6.96
C SER A 213 8.79 20.31 6.95
N SER A 214 9.72 21.01 7.61
CA SER A 214 11.08 20.51 7.85
C SER A 214 11.19 19.68 9.13
N ILE A 215 10.12 19.63 9.92
CA ILE A 215 10.05 18.92 11.19
C ILE A 215 9.18 17.68 11.00
N LEU A 216 9.63 16.56 11.55
CA LEU A 216 8.83 15.34 11.63
C LEU A 216 7.84 15.44 12.80
N VAL A 217 6.57 15.22 12.51
CA VAL A 217 5.48 15.27 13.49
C VAL A 217 5.15 13.86 13.97
N GLN A 218 5.15 13.64 15.28
CA GLN A 218 4.61 12.41 15.88
C GLN A 218 3.15 12.67 16.28
N PRO A 219 2.17 11.87 15.79
CA PRO A 219 0.78 11.99 16.24
C PRO A 219 0.66 11.75 17.74
N GLU A 220 -0.02 12.64 18.47
CA GLU A 220 -0.13 12.57 19.92
C GLU A 220 -1.32 11.67 20.33
N PRO A 221 -1.11 10.51 20.97
CA PRO A 221 -2.21 9.69 21.47
C PRO A 221 -2.93 10.39 22.63
N ILE A 222 -4.26 10.39 22.63
CA ILE A 222 -5.06 11.08 23.67
C ILE A 222 -5.70 10.10 24.68
N ASP A 223 -5.51 8.80 24.45
CA ASP A 223 -5.97 7.71 25.28
C ASP A 223 -4.83 6.69 25.53
N PRO A 224 -4.90 5.91 26.63
CA PRO A 224 -3.86 4.94 26.98
C PRO A 224 -3.67 3.81 25.96
N ASP A 225 -4.72 3.46 25.21
CA ASP A 225 -4.73 2.35 24.27
C ASP A 225 -4.25 2.77 22.86
N GLY A 226 -3.97 4.06 22.67
CA GLY A 226 -3.47 4.62 21.40
C GLY A 226 -4.49 4.47 20.27
N LEU A 227 -5.77 4.67 20.57
CA LEU A 227 -6.84 4.56 19.57
C LEU A 227 -7.11 5.87 18.86
N ILE A 228 -6.86 7.01 19.49
CA ILE A 228 -7.17 8.34 18.96
C ILE A 228 -5.92 9.20 19.04
N PHE A 229 -5.58 9.85 17.92
CA PHE A 229 -4.38 10.67 17.77
C PHE A 229 -4.73 12.09 17.39
N ARG A 230 -4.18 13.08 18.10
CA ARG A 230 -4.29 14.50 17.77
C ARG A 230 -3.13 14.94 16.88
N VAL A 231 -3.44 15.75 15.87
CA VAL A 231 -2.48 16.38 14.95
C VAL A 231 -2.88 17.85 14.73
N ASP A 232 -1.91 18.76 14.76
CA ASP A 232 -2.10 20.14 14.30
C ASP A 232 -1.62 20.26 12.84
N LEU A 233 -2.51 20.69 11.95
CA LEU A 233 -2.21 20.83 10.52
C LEU A 233 -1.07 21.85 10.26
N ARG A 234 -0.87 22.82 11.14
CA ARG A 234 0.22 23.81 11.03
C ARG A 234 1.60 23.17 11.16
N ASP A 235 1.74 22.17 12.03
CA ASP A 235 3.01 21.48 12.25
C ASP A 235 3.45 20.71 10.99
N LEU A 236 2.47 20.30 10.18
CA LEU A 236 2.65 19.65 8.88
C LEU A 236 2.81 20.63 7.72
N ALA A 237 2.76 21.95 7.97
CA ALA A 237 2.63 22.97 6.93
C ALA A 237 1.47 22.66 5.94
N MET A 238 0.40 22.07 6.46
CA MET A 238 -0.80 21.70 5.70
C MET A 238 -1.79 22.86 5.77
N ASP A 239 -2.27 23.31 4.61
CA ASP A 239 -3.31 24.32 4.54
C ASP A 239 -4.65 23.72 4.98
N VAL A 240 -5.33 24.37 5.93
CA VAL A 240 -6.60 23.88 6.48
C VAL A 240 -7.66 23.76 5.39
N SER A 241 -7.78 24.75 4.52
CA SER A 241 -8.81 24.73 3.47
C SER A 241 -8.57 23.60 2.46
N ARG A 242 -7.31 23.32 2.13
CA ARG A 242 -6.92 22.19 1.28
C ARG A 242 -7.27 20.86 1.94
N TYR A 243 -6.93 20.69 3.22
CA TYR A 243 -7.29 19.49 3.97
C TYR A 243 -8.82 19.28 4.01
N GLU A 244 -9.58 20.31 4.38
CA GLU A 244 -11.04 20.22 4.43
C GLU A 244 -11.66 19.93 3.07
N ASN A 245 -11.14 20.54 1.98
CA ASN A 245 -11.61 20.24 0.63
C ASN A 245 -11.40 18.76 0.27
N VAL A 246 -10.24 18.19 0.58
CA VAL A 246 -9.98 16.76 0.34
C VAL A 246 -10.93 15.90 1.17
N MET A 247 -11.11 16.19 2.46
CA MET A 247 -12.01 15.41 3.31
C MET A 247 -13.47 15.52 2.84
N ASN A 248 -13.96 16.72 2.54
CA ASN A 248 -15.32 16.93 2.04
C ASN A 248 -15.56 16.24 0.70
N ASN A 249 -14.55 16.19 -0.17
CA ASN A 249 -14.68 15.59 -1.49
C ASN A 249 -14.61 14.06 -1.49
N PHE A 250 -13.87 13.46 -0.54
CA PHE A 250 -13.51 12.05 -0.64
C PHE A 250 -13.73 11.19 0.61
N TYR A 251 -13.91 11.76 1.80
CA TYR A 251 -14.06 10.98 3.03
C TYR A 251 -15.46 10.36 3.15
N PRO A 252 -15.60 9.02 3.11
CA PRO A 252 -16.91 8.37 3.00
C PRO A 252 -17.54 8.05 4.35
N PHE A 253 -16.98 8.56 5.46
CA PHE A 253 -17.44 8.23 6.82
C PHE A 253 -17.83 9.48 7.61
N SER A 254 -18.23 10.56 6.92
CA SER A 254 -18.74 11.77 7.57
C SER A 254 -20.12 11.51 8.16
N VAL A 255 -20.22 11.57 9.48
CA VAL A 255 -21.46 11.35 10.24
C VAL A 255 -21.64 12.46 11.26
N ALA A 256 -22.87 12.92 11.45
CA ALA A 256 -23.27 13.84 12.52
C ALA A 256 -24.24 13.15 13.48
N PHE A 257 -24.16 13.47 14.77
CA PHE A 257 -25.06 12.91 15.79
C PHE A 257 -26.26 13.84 16.02
N GLN A 258 -27.43 13.24 16.22
CA GLN A 258 -28.69 13.95 16.37
C GLN A 258 -29.52 13.34 17.50
N GLN A 259 -30.12 14.19 18.33
CA GLN A 259 -31.10 13.79 19.31
C GLN A 259 -32.36 13.27 18.62
N LEU A 260 -32.81 12.09 19.04
CA LEU A 260 -34.12 11.55 18.68
C LEU A 260 -34.97 11.36 19.93
N GLY A 261 -36.13 12.02 19.95
CA GLY A 261 -37.03 12.00 21.11
C GLY A 261 -36.36 12.57 22.37
N ASN A 262 -36.56 11.88 23.50
CA ASN A 262 -36.03 12.29 24.81
C ASN A 262 -34.88 11.37 25.29
N ASP A 263 -34.14 10.77 24.35
CA ASP A 263 -33.00 9.92 24.69
C ASP A 263 -31.83 10.77 25.22
N PRO A 264 -31.44 10.63 26.51
CA PRO A 264 -30.38 11.45 27.09
C PRO A 264 -28.98 11.12 26.54
N ASP A 265 -28.76 9.90 26.05
CA ASP A 265 -27.46 9.49 25.51
C ASP A 265 -27.25 10.10 24.12
N LEU A 266 -28.30 10.11 23.28
CA LEU A 266 -28.27 10.81 21.99
C LEU A 266 -28.15 12.33 22.14
N ALA A 267 -28.82 12.91 23.14
CA ALA A 267 -28.70 14.35 23.42
C ALA A 267 -27.26 14.74 23.81
N ARG A 268 -26.56 13.87 24.56
CA ARG A 268 -25.15 14.08 24.90
C ARG A 268 -24.23 13.92 23.70
N LEU A 269 -24.45 12.89 22.87
CA LEU A 269 -23.71 12.68 21.63
C LEU A 269 -23.81 13.88 20.69
N GLU A 270 -25.02 14.41 20.50
CA GLU A 270 -25.23 15.62 19.69
C GLU A 270 -24.50 16.84 20.28
N ASP A 271 -24.52 17.03 21.62
CA ASP A 271 -23.82 18.16 22.25
C ASP A 271 -22.30 18.07 22.09
N ASP A 272 -21.72 16.88 22.31
CA ASP A 272 -20.29 16.65 22.13
C ASP A 272 -19.89 16.83 20.66
N ASP A 273 -20.65 16.26 19.70
CA ASP A 273 -20.38 16.40 18.26
C ASP A 273 -20.49 17.86 17.79
N ARG A 274 -21.54 18.58 18.18
CA ARG A 274 -21.72 19.99 17.84
C ARG A 274 -20.58 20.86 18.38
N PHE A 275 -20.22 20.67 19.66
CA PHE A 275 -19.10 21.40 20.26
C PHE A 275 -17.81 21.18 19.46
N LEU A 276 -17.50 19.93 19.11
CA LEU A 276 -16.29 19.59 18.37
C LEU A 276 -16.26 20.19 16.96
N ARG A 277 -17.39 20.14 16.23
CA ARG A 277 -17.54 20.77 14.90
C ARG A 277 -17.33 22.28 14.95
N ASP A 278 -17.94 22.94 15.94
CA ASP A 278 -17.88 24.39 16.07
C ASP A 278 -16.46 24.85 16.45
N GLU A 279 -15.80 24.19 17.40
CA GLU A 279 -14.48 24.58 17.88
C GLU A 279 -13.35 24.28 16.88
N MET A 280 -13.47 23.21 16.08
CA MET A 280 -12.48 22.85 15.06
C MET A 280 -12.84 23.36 13.66
N GLU A 281 -13.99 24.04 13.52
CA GLU A 281 -14.52 24.56 12.26
C GLU A 281 -14.54 23.50 11.13
N SER A 282 -14.87 22.26 11.49
CA SER A 282 -14.78 21.13 10.55
C SER A 282 -15.92 20.13 10.75
N ALA A 283 -16.51 19.71 9.64
CA ALA A 283 -17.45 18.60 9.64
C ALA A 283 -16.76 17.23 9.80
N ASN A 284 -15.46 17.17 9.53
CA ASN A 284 -14.61 15.97 9.54
C ASN A 284 -13.46 16.15 10.54
N TYR A 285 -13.77 16.64 11.73
CA TYR A 285 -12.78 16.91 12.78
C TYR A 285 -12.06 15.65 13.28
N VAL A 286 -12.71 14.50 13.15
CA VAL A 286 -12.13 13.17 13.35
C VAL A 286 -12.23 12.37 12.05
N VAL A 287 -11.09 11.84 11.61
CA VAL A 287 -10.96 11.02 10.41
C VAL A 287 -10.57 9.60 10.82
N ARG A 288 -11.12 8.61 10.14
CA ARG A 288 -10.70 7.22 10.31
C ARG A 288 -9.24 7.04 9.89
N LEU A 289 -8.43 6.58 10.83
CA LEU A 289 -6.98 6.42 10.65
C LEU A 289 -6.69 5.37 9.58
N ASP A 290 -7.39 4.24 9.63
CA ASP A 290 -7.25 3.13 8.67
C ASP A 290 -7.57 3.56 7.23
N TRP A 291 -8.65 4.31 7.03
CA TRP A 291 -8.96 4.92 5.74
C TRP A 291 -7.89 5.91 5.32
N PHE A 292 -7.52 6.86 6.19
CA PHE A 292 -6.59 7.93 5.82
C PHE A 292 -5.24 7.36 5.37
N ASN A 293 -4.67 6.40 6.09
CA ASN A 293 -3.43 5.74 5.69
C ASN A 293 -3.57 5.01 4.34
N ALA A 294 -4.69 4.32 4.13
CA ALA A 294 -4.92 3.54 2.92
C ALA A 294 -5.21 4.40 1.68
N THR A 295 -5.81 5.59 1.83
CA THR A 295 -6.32 6.36 0.69
C THR A 295 -5.59 7.67 0.44
N SER A 296 -5.06 8.33 1.48
CA SER A 296 -4.40 9.64 1.31
C SER A 296 -3.08 9.59 0.53
N THR A 297 -2.50 8.39 0.39
CA THR A 297 -1.28 8.13 -0.39
C THR A 297 -1.58 7.62 -1.81
N LEU A 298 -2.85 7.51 -2.18
CA LEU A 298 -3.29 7.20 -3.55
C LEU A 298 -3.38 8.48 -4.40
N PRO A 299 -3.39 8.38 -5.74
CA PRO A 299 -3.49 9.52 -6.63
C PRO A 299 -4.73 10.39 -6.38
N ILE A 300 -4.79 11.58 -6.97
CA ILE A 300 -5.72 12.65 -6.57
C ILE A 300 -5.49 13.15 -5.14
N LEU A 301 -5.73 12.33 -4.10
CA LEU A 301 -5.59 12.74 -2.69
C LEU A 301 -4.14 13.07 -2.35
N TYR A 302 -3.20 12.21 -2.72
CA TYR A 302 -1.77 12.42 -2.51
C TYR A 302 -1.28 13.70 -3.19
N LYS A 303 -1.75 13.94 -4.43
CA LYS A 303 -1.43 15.14 -5.21
C LYS A 303 -1.96 16.41 -4.55
N GLU A 304 -3.23 16.42 -4.14
CA GLU A 304 -3.86 17.56 -3.47
C GLU A 304 -3.20 17.82 -2.10
N LEU A 305 -3.06 16.80 -1.25
CA LEU A 305 -2.53 16.96 0.11
C LEU A 305 -1.06 17.42 0.12
N LEU A 306 -0.19 16.81 -0.71
CA LEU A 306 1.22 17.20 -0.83
C LEU A 306 1.42 18.46 -1.71
N ASN A 307 0.36 18.98 -2.32
CA ASN A 307 0.37 20.13 -3.22
C ASN A 307 1.35 19.93 -4.39
N LEU A 308 1.15 18.81 -5.10
CA LEU A 308 1.91 18.45 -6.30
C LEU A 308 1.28 19.11 -7.55
N PRO A 309 2.10 19.63 -8.47
CA PRO A 309 1.59 20.33 -9.64
C PRO A 309 1.16 19.37 -10.76
N ASN A 310 0.58 19.92 -11.83
CA ASN A 310 0.06 19.14 -12.94
C ASN A 310 1.14 18.72 -13.95
N THR A 311 2.31 19.37 -13.89
CA THR A 311 3.43 19.07 -14.78
C THR A 311 4.74 18.92 -14.04
N GLN A 312 5.63 18.11 -14.59
CA GLN A 312 7.01 17.95 -14.15
C GLN A 312 7.76 19.29 -14.13
N GLN A 313 7.57 20.15 -15.13
CA GLN A 313 8.26 21.43 -15.20
C GLN A 313 7.84 22.38 -14.07
N GLU A 314 6.56 22.35 -13.68
CA GLU A 314 6.09 23.07 -12.49
C GLU A 314 6.67 22.48 -11.21
N LEU A 315 6.83 21.15 -11.12
CA LEU A 315 7.46 20.50 -9.97
C LEU A 315 8.93 20.88 -9.85
N GLU A 316 9.67 20.84 -10.95
CA GLU A 316 11.05 21.30 -11.06
C GLU A 316 11.19 22.75 -10.58
N ALA A 317 10.32 23.64 -11.08
CA ALA A 317 10.30 25.04 -10.65
C ALA A 317 9.99 25.19 -9.15
N GLN A 318 9.01 24.43 -8.63
CA GLN A 318 8.64 24.42 -7.21
C GLN A 318 9.79 23.94 -6.32
N LEU A 319 10.59 22.99 -6.80
CA LEU A 319 11.73 22.43 -6.07
C LEU A 319 13.05 23.14 -6.37
N GLY A 320 13.07 24.10 -7.30
CA GLY A 320 14.29 24.82 -7.69
C GLY A 320 15.31 23.93 -8.42
N VAL A 321 14.82 23.03 -9.27
CA VAL A 321 15.62 22.15 -10.13
C VAL A 321 15.49 22.63 -11.58
N ASN A 322 16.58 22.60 -12.35
CA ASN A 322 16.56 22.86 -13.78
C ASN A 322 17.35 21.76 -14.48
N LEU A 323 16.66 20.75 -15.03
CA LEU A 323 17.30 19.55 -15.55
C LEU A 323 18.26 19.89 -16.70
N LEU A 324 17.78 20.61 -17.73
CA LEU A 324 18.58 20.94 -18.90
C LEU A 324 19.80 21.78 -18.54
N GLN A 325 19.67 22.75 -17.63
CA GLN A 325 20.82 23.53 -17.18
C GLN A 325 21.84 22.67 -16.43
N ASN A 326 21.38 21.78 -15.55
CA ASN A 326 22.26 20.88 -14.80
C ASN A 326 23.00 19.92 -15.75
N ILE A 327 22.30 19.35 -16.73
CA ILE A 327 22.91 18.48 -17.76
C ILE A 327 23.92 19.26 -18.58
N ASN A 328 23.58 20.45 -19.07
CA ASN A 328 24.48 21.28 -19.87
C ASN A 328 25.76 21.66 -19.11
N ASN A 329 25.66 21.83 -17.79
CA ASN A 329 26.78 22.20 -16.92
C ASN A 329 27.55 21.01 -16.30
N ASP A 330 27.24 19.77 -16.67
CA ASP A 330 27.84 18.56 -16.07
C ASP A 330 27.61 18.45 -14.55
N GLN A 331 26.45 18.92 -14.07
CA GLN A 331 26.06 18.96 -12.66
C GLN A 331 25.06 17.86 -12.30
N VAL A 332 25.19 16.70 -12.94
CA VAL A 332 24.30 15.55 -12.76
C VAL A 332 25.10 14.28 -12.55
N ILE A 333 24.47 13.29 -11.94
CA ILE A 333 24.98 11.93 -11.85
C ILE A 333 23.99 11.01 -12.54
N ARG A 334 24.42 10.34 -13.60
CA ARG A 334 23.56 9.51 -14.45
C ARG A 334 24.02 8.05 -14.49
N SER A 335 23.08 7.15 -14.67
CA SER A 335 23.33 5.73 -14.92
C SER A 335 22.32 5.20 -15.94
N GLY A 336 22.80 4.50 -16.97
CA GLY A 336 21.97 3.87 -17.99
C GLY A 336 22.21 2.38 -18.08
N PHE A 337 21.15 1.58 -18.17
CA PHE A 337 21.23 0.11 -18.16
C PHE A 337 20.08 -0.53 -18.93
N ARG A 338 20.27 -1.79 -19.40
CA ARG A 338 19.26 -2.51 -20.22
C ARG A 338 18.12 -3.15 -19.44
N ASN A 339 18.30 -3.46 -18.16
CA ASN A 339 17.32 -4.21 -17.38
C ASN A 339 17.07 -3.55 -16.01
N SER A 340 15.91 -2.91 -15.85
CA SER A 340 15.56 -2.16 -14.65
C SER A 340 14.99 -3.03 -13.52
N GLY A 341 14.53 -4.24 -13.82
CA GLY A 341 13.86 -5.13 -12.84
C GLY A 341 12.37 -4.85 -12.66
N VAL A 342 11.90 -3.63 -12.99
CA VAL A 342 10.46 -3.28 -13.10
C VAL A 342 10.00 -3.15 -14.56
N SER A 343 10.94 -3.18 -15.50
CA SER A 343 10.74 -3.21 -16.95
C SER A 343 11.74 -4.16 -17.62
N SER A 344 11.35 -4.75 -18.76
CA SER A 344 12.28 -5.44 -19.66
C SER A 344 13.02 -4.49 -20.61
N GLN A 345 12.74 -3.19 -20.53
CA GLN A 345 13.32 -2.15 -21.39
C GLN A 345 14.51 -1.46 -20.72
N ASN A 346 15.33 -0.78 -21.52
CA ASN A 346 16.42 0.05 -21.01
C ASN A 346 15.87 1.24 -20.23
N ARG A 347 16.64 1.73 -19.25
CA ARG A 347 16.24 2.86 -18.40
C ARG A 347 17.46 3.71 -18.07
N ILE A 348 17.25 5.01 -17.93
CA ILE A 348 18.23 5.93 -17.37
C ILE A 348 17.70 6.40 -16.02
N ILE A 349 18.58 6.47 -15.01
CA ILE A 349 18.33 7.20 -13.76
C ILE A 349 19.32 8.35 -13.66
N GLU A 350 18.83 9.49 -13.19
CA GLU A 350 19.61 10.71 -13.08
C GLU A 350 19.33 11.44 -11.78
N ARG A 351 20.39 11.89 -11.13
CA ARG A 351 20.35 12.70 -9.92
C ARG A 351 20.68 14.15 -10.25
N HIS A 352 19.82 15.03 -9.76
CA HIS A 352 20.01 16.47 -9.68
C HIS A 352 19.99 16.92 -8.22
N VAL A 353 20.42 18.16 -8.00
CA VAL A 353 20.35 18.81 -6.70
C VAL A 353 19.56 20.10 -6.85
N SER A 354 18.62 20.32 -5.92
CA SER A 354 17.87 21.58 -5.82
C SER A 354 18.82 22.74 -5.55
N ALA A 355 18.77 23.79 -6.38
CA ALA A 355 19.56 25.01 -6.17
C ALA A 355 19.09 25.79 -4.93
N ASN A 356 17.82 25.61 -4.52
CA ASN A 356 17.21 26.33 -3.42
C ASN A 356 17.50 25.68 -2.05
N THR A 357 17.58 24.35 -2.01
CA THR A 357 17.60 23.58 -0.75
C THR A 357 18.77 22.62 -0.61
N ASN A 358 19.51 22.39 -1.70
CA ASN A 358 20.55 21.35 -1.78
C ASN A 358 20.02 19.92 -1.53
N LEU A 359 18.71 19.71 -1.62
CA LEU A 359 18.08 18.39 -1.52
C LEU A 359 18.16 17.64 -2.85
N PRO A 360 18.29 16.30 -2.81
CA PRO A 360 18.35 15.47 -4.00
C PRO A 360 16.99 15.39 -4.72
N PHE A 361 17.09 15.33 -6.05
CA PHE A 361 16.00 15.08 -6.98
C PHE A 361 16.45 14.01 -7.96
N TRP A 362 15.79 12.86 -7.93
CA TRP A 362 16.06 11.74 -8.82
C TRP A 362 14.95 11.64 -9.85
N ILE A 363 15.33 11.42 -11.10
CA ILE A 363 14.41 11.18 -12.21
C ILE A 363 14.84 9.93 -12.96
N SER A 364 13.87 9.15 -13.43
CA SER A 364 14.10 8.17 -14.48
C SER A 364 13.56 8.62 -15.82
N TYR A 365 14.20 8.12 -16.87
CA TYR A 365 13.68 8.13 -18.22
C TYR A 365 13.40 6.69 -18.63
N ASP A 366 12.13 6.42 -18.95
CA ASP A 366 11.60 5.12 -19.29
C ASP A 366 11.21 5.06 -20.78
N PHE A 367 11.41 3.89 -21.38
CA PHE A 367 11.35 3.69 -22.83
C PHE A 367 10.46 2.49 -23.17
N ALA A 368 9.62 2.62 -24.20
CA ALA A 368 8.68 1.58 -24.60
C ALA A 368 9.30 0.52 -25.53
N ASP A 369 10.28 0.88 -26.36
CA ASP A 369 10.97 -0.06 -27.25
C ASP A 369 12.47 0.24 -27.43
N ASN A 370 13.30 -0.70 -27.00
CA ASN A 370 14.76 -0.61 -27.14
C ASN A 370 15.30 -0.64 -28.59
N ASN A 371 14.46 -0.90 -29.60
CA ASN A 371 14.87 -1.09 -31.00
C ASN A 371 14.32 -0.03 -31.95
N GLU A 372 13.47 0.88 -31.49
CA GLU A 372 12.86 1.92 -32.33
C GLU A 372 13.46 3.30 -32.05
N GLY A 373 13.70 4.07 -33.11
CA GLY A 373 14.07 5.49 -33.04
C GLY A 373 15.27 5.80 -32.13
N GLU A 374 15.13 6.90 -31.38
CA GLU A 374 16.12 7.45 -30.45
C GLU A 374 16.00 6.85 -29.03
N GLN A 375 15.34 5.69 -28.88
CA GLN A 375 15.08 5.06 -27.57
C GLN A 375 16.17 4.08 -27.10
N ASN A 376 17.07 3.67 -28.00
CA ASN A 376 18.23 2.85 -27.63
C ASN A 376 19.29 3.73 -26.96
N ILE A 377 19.30 3.75 -25.63
CA ILE A 377 20.16 4.62 -24.82
C ILE A 377 21.66 4.38 -25.04
N PHE A 378 22.06 3.25 -25.61
CA PHE A 378 23.48 2.99 -25.96
C PHE A 378 23.91 3.80 -27.17
N ASN A 379 22.98 4.10 -28.10
CA ASN A 379 23.25 4.91 -29.28
C ASN A 379 22.95 6.40 -29.02
N PHE A 380 22.00 6.69 -28.14
CA PHE A 380 21.49 8.04 -27.84
C PHE A 380 21.60 8.41 -26.35
N PRO A 381 22.78 8.37 -25.71
CA PRO A 381 22.90 8.53 -24.25
C PRO A 381 22.84 9.98 -23.75
N LEU A 382 22.89 10.98 -24.63
CA LEU A 382 23.14 12.38 -24.25
C LEU A 382 21.86 13.22 -24.09
N GLY A 383 20.69 12.59 -24.07
CA GLY A 383 19.40 13.27 -23.94
C GLY A 383 19.06 13.83 -22.54
N PRO A 384 17.83 14.33 -22.36
CA PRO A 384 16.77 14.45 -23.37
C PRO A 384 17.06 15.57 -24.39
N VAL A 385 16.16 15.79 -25.35
CA VAL A 385 16.21 16.90 -26.33
C VAL A 385 16.46 18.25 -25.64
N GLY A 386 17.34 19.09 -26.22
CA GLY A 386 17.73 20.39 -25.65
C GLY A 386 18.94 20.36 -24.69
N SER A 387 19.58 19.19 -24.56
CA SER A 387 20.85 18.96 -23.84
C SER A 387 22.11 19.33 -24.63
N GLY A 388 21.95 19.89 -25.84
CA GLY A 388 23.05 20.39 -26.66
C GLY A 388 23.76 19.35 -27.54
N PHE A 389 23.29 18.09 -27.56
CA PHE A 389 23.84 17.00 -28.36
C PHE A 389 22.76 16.33 -29.21
N GLU A 390 22.06 17.11 -30.05
CA GLU A 390 20.82 16.69 -30.74
C GLU A 390 20.93 15.39 -31.57
N GLU A 391 22.12 15.02 -32.08
CA GLU A 391 22.30 13.75 -32.81
C GLU A 391 22.45 12.52 -31.89
N LYS A 392 22.54 12.74 -30.57
CA LYS A 392 22.73 11.72 -29.52
C LYS A 392 21.72 11.87 -28.38
N THR A 393 20.67 12.67 -28.54
CA THR A 393 19.60 12.78 -27.55
C THR A 393 18.66 11.59 -27.63
N PHE A 394 18.18 11.14 -26.48
CA PHE A 394 17.14 10.11 -26.40
C PHE A 394 15.74 10.72 -26.40
N ASP A 395 14.79 9.93 -26.89
CA ASP A 395 13.35 10.17 -26.79
C ASP A 395 12.76 9.17 -25.80
N HIS A 396 12.14 9.65 -24.71
CA HIS A 396 11.63 8.82 -23.63
C HIS A 396 10.10 8.90 -23.61
N ASP A 397 9.43 7.86 -23.09
CA ASP A 397 7.96 7.79 -23.07
C ASP A 397 7.36 8.31 -21.74
N GLY A 398 8.16 8.35 -20.69
CA GLY A 398 7.78 8.84 -19.38
C GLY A 398 8.88 8.65 -18.35
N GLY A 399 8.52 8.83 -17.09
CA GLY A 399 9.48 8.75 -16.00
C GLY A 399 8.84 8.71 -14.62
N GLU A 400 9.66 8.30 -13.67
CA GLU A 400 9.39 8.35 -12.25
C GLU A 400 10.33 9.38 -11.62
N ILE A 401 9.82 10.19 -10.71
CA ILE A 401 10.60 11.20 -9.98
C ILE A 401 10.50 10.90 -8.49
N ILE A 402 11.65 10.88 -7.82
CA ILE A 402 11.78 10.76 -6.37
C ILE A 402 12.57 11.96 -5.87
N PHE A 403 11.97 12.77 -5.02
CA PHE A 403 12.62 13.95 -4.46
C PHE A 403 12.57 13.90 -2.93
N GLN A 404 13.56 14.51 -2.28
CA GLN A 404 13.56 14.58 -0.83
C GLN A 404 12.70 15.75 -0.33
N LEU A 405 11.80 15.45 0.61
CA LEU A 405 11.02 16.42 1.36
C LEU A 405 11.89 17.12 2.42
N PRO A 406 11.54 18.34 2.86
CA PRO A 406 12.33 19.07 3.85
C PRO A 406 12.51 18.35 5.20
N ASN A 407 11.60 17.45 5.56
CA ASN A 407 11.67 16.62 6.77
C ASN A 407 12.52 15.33 6.58
N GLY A 408 13.13 15.14 5.42
CA GLY A 408 14.00 14.01 5.10
C GLY A 408 13.30 12.82 4.47
N LEU A 409 11.97 12.73 4.48
CA LEU A 409 11.22 11.71 3.77
C LEU A 409 11.28 11.92 2.25
N PHE A 410 10.83 10.93 1.46
CA PHE A 410 10.72 11.05 0.01
C PHE A 410 9.31 11.42 -0.42
N GLY A 411 9.23 12.25 -1.46
CA GLY A 411 8.07 12.48 -2.29
C GLY A 411 8.26 11.84 -3.67
N TYR A 412 7.15 11.44 -4.27
CA TYR A 412 7.07 10.70 -5.52
C TYR A 412 6.19 11.41 -6.54
N TYR A 413 6.52 11.25 -7.81
CA TYR A 413 5.77 11.80 -8.94
C TYR A 413 5.95 10.92 -10.18
N LEU A 414 4.91 10.79 -11.00
CA LEU A 414 4.97 10.09 -12.29
C LEU A 414 4.58 11.05 -13.41
N SER A 415 5.28 11.00 -14.54
CA SER A 415 4.98 11.82 -15.71
C SER A 415 5.13 11.04 -17.02
N VAL A 416 4.39 11.47 -18.04
CA VAL A 416 4.67 11.11 -19.44
C VAL A 416 5.74 12.03 -20.03
N ALA A 417 6.26 11.69 -21.21
CA ALA A 417 7.33 12.41 -21.92
C ALA A 417 7.20 13.94 -21.99
N ASN A 418 5.98 14.45 -22.18
CA ASN A 418 5.74 15.90 -22.26
C ASN A 418 5.71 16.60 -20.89
N GLY A 419 5.88 15.85 -19.81
CA GLY A 419 5.87 16.31 -18.42
C GLY A 419 4.50 16.28 -17.76
N ALA A 420 3.40 15.92 -18.44
CA ALA A 420 2.09 15.83 -17.79
C ALA A 420 2.10 14.73 -16.71
N SER A 421 1.58 15.07 -15.52
CA SER A 421 1.41 14.12 -14.41
C SER A 421 0.53 12.95 -14.83
N ILE A 422 0.87 11.76 -14.37
CA ILE A 422 0.00 10.58 -14.45
C ILE A 422 -0.16 9.94 -13.08
N ASP A 423 -1.31 9.31 -12.87
CA ASP A 423 -1.63 8.64 -11.60
C ASP A 423 -1.02 7.23 -11.52
N LYS A 424 -0.81 6.61 -12.68
CA LYS A 424 -0.31 5.23 -12.81
C LYS A 424 0.61 5.06 -14.02
N GLY A 425 1.66 4.26 -13.85
CA GLY A 425 2.58 3.89 -14.93
C GLY A 425 1.97 2.87 -15.88
N PRO A 426 2.14 3.01 -17.21
CA PRO A 426 1.61 2.05 -18.17
C PRO A 426 2.32 0.70 -18.06
N THR A 427 1.55 -0.40 -17.95
CA THR A 427 2.10 -1.74 -17.64
C THR A 427 2.92 -2.35 -18.79
N ASN A 428 2.82 -1.85 -20.01
CA ASN A 428 3.76 -2.21 -21.08
C ASN A 428 5.15 -1.58 -20.89
N ILE A 429 5.28 -0.57 -20.02
CA ILE A 429 6.55 0.11 -19.72
C ILE A 429 7.08 -0.29 -18.34
N VAL A 430 6.27 -0.24 -17.27
CA VAL A 430 6.71 -0.55 -15.89
C VAL A 430 5.67 -1.38 -15.12
N ARG A 431 6.12 -2.28 -14.24
CA ARG A 431 5.26 -3.16 -13.42
C ARG A 431 5.80 -3.38 -12.01
N GLN A 432 4.87 -3.60 -11.07
CA GLN A 432 5.13 -4.07 -9.71
C GLN A 432 4.53 -5.48 -9.51
N PRO A 433 5.30 -6.56 -9.64
CA PRO A 433 4.76 -7.93 -9.53
C PRO A 433 4.22 -8.25 -8.13
N ASP A 434 4.85 -7.72 -7.08
CA ASP A 434 4.51 -8.02 -5.68
C ASP A 434 3.54 -6.99 -5.04
N GLY A 435 2.89 -6.17 -5.87
CA GLY A 435 1.96 -5.14 -5.43
C GLY A 435 0.64 -5.71 -4.87
N PRO A 436 -0.17 -4.89 -4.17
CA PRO A 436 -1.53 -5.27 -3.82
C PRO A 436 -2.35 -5.66 -5.06
N LEU A 437 -3.26 -6.63 -4.92
CA LEU A 437 -4.08 -7.13 -6.03
C LEU A 437 -4.89 -6.03 -6.72
N GLN A 438 -5.28 -5.02 -5.94
CA GLN A 438 -6.03 -3.85 -6.40
C GLN A 438 -5.32 -3.11 -7.53
N PHE A 439 -3.99 -3.24 -7.68
CA PHE A 439 -3.22 -2.50 -8.68
C PHE A 439 -2.94 -3.28 -9.96
N PHE A 440 -3.27 -4.57 -10.05
CA PHE A 440 -3.04 -5.39 -11.25
C PHE A 440 -1.62 -5.21 -11.85
N GLN A 441 -0.59 -5.17 -10.99
CA GLN A 441 0.81 -4.90 -11.30
C GLN A 441 1.15 -3.47 -11.77
N SER A 442 0.20 -2.55 -11.80
CA SER A 442 0.43 -1.15 -12.13
C SER A 442 1.20 -0.42 -11.02
N ILE A 443 2.16 0.43 -11.40
CA ILE A 443 2.83 1.33 -10.46
C ILE A 443 1.94 2.55 -10.27
N THR A 444 1.37 2.70 -9.08
CA THR A 444 0.47 3.80 -8.72
C THR A 444 1.23 4.86 -7.91
N ASN A 445 1.18 6.12 -8.34
CA ASN A 445 1.91 7.21 -7.70
C ASN A 445 1.56 7.33 -6.20
N GLY A 446 2.55 7.64 -5.37
CA GLY A 446 2.42 7.63 -3.91
C GLY A 446 2.62 6.22 -3.35
N LEU A 447 1.54 5.48 -3.09
CA LEU A 447 1.58 4.20 -2.36
C LEU A 447 2.52 3.15 -2.96
N SER A 448 2.48 2.90 -4.27
CA SER A 448 3.37 1.88 -4.88
C SER A 448 4.83 2.30 -4.75
N CYS A 449 5.11 3.59 -4.90
CA CYS A 449 6.45 4.15 -4.78
C CYS A 449 6.95 4.08 -3.32
N MET A 450 6.11 4.41 -2.34
CA MET A 450 6.43 4.27 -0.91
C MET A 450 6.75 2.83 -0.54
N SER A 451 6.01 1.86 -1.09
CA SER A 451 6.27 0.44 -0.87
C SER A 451 7.56 -0.03 -1.55
N CYS A 452 7.83 0.37 -2.79
CA CYS A 452 9.04 -0.04 -3.53
C CYS A 452 10.31 0.60 -2.95
N HIS A 453 10.19 1.82 -2.42
CA HIS A 453 11.29 2.61 -1.86
C HIS A 453 11.26 2.68 -0.33
N GLY A 454 10.56 1.77 0.34
CA GLY A 454 10.56 1.66 1.81
C GLY A 454 11.96 1.48 2.39
N ASN A 455 12.84 0.83 1.62
CA ASN A 455 14.24 0.58 1.95
C ASN A 455 15.19 1.54 1.19
N GLY A 456 14.68 2.65 0.68
CA GLY A 456 15.43 3.68 -0.03
C GLY A 456 15.45 3.53 -1.55
N LEU A 457 16.33 4.32 -2.18
CA LEU A 457 16.60 4.33 -3.61
C LEU A 457 17.20 2.99 -4.07
N LEU A 458 16.78 2.53 -5.25
CA LEU A 458 17.20 1.24 -5.81
C LEU A 458 18.44 1.41 -6.69
N PHE A 459 19.54 0.79 -6.28
CA PHE A 459 20.81 0.88 -7.00
C PHE A 459 20.81 0.11 -8.32
N LYS A 460 21.27 0.78 -9.39
CA LYS A 460 21.55 0.19 -10.69
C LYS A 460 22.82 0.80 -11.28
N LYS A 461 23.84 -0.03 -11.50
CA LYS A 461 25.11 0.41 -12.07
C LYS A 461 24.94 0.87 -13.53
N ASP A 462 25.84 1.74 -13.96
CA ASP A 462 25.89 2.19 -15.34
C ASP A 462 26.54 1.15 -16.26
N ASP A 463 25.98 0.98 -17.45
CA ASP A 463 26.53 0.17 -18.54
C ASP A 463 26.94 1.04 -19.77
N ILE A 464 26.64 2.34 -19.77
CA ILE A 464 26.85 3.23 -20.93
C ILE A 464 28.32 3.65 -21.07
N ARG A 465 28.98 4.03 -19.98
CA ARG A 465 30.38 4.53 -20.00
C ARG A 465 31.32 3.53 -20.67
N ASP A 466 31.26 2.26 -20.27
CA ASP A 466 32.13 1.21 -20.79
C ASP A 466 31.86 0.94 -22.28
N PHE A 467 30.59 0.99 -22.69
CA PHE A 467 30.22 0.86 -24.10
C PHE A 467 30.75 2.02 -24.95
N VAL A 468 30.55 3.26 -24.51
CA VAL A 468 30.97 4.46 -25.24
C VAL A 468 32.49 4.55 -25.35
N ALA A 469 33.23 4.08 -24.33
CA ALA A 469 34.68 4.05 -24.34
C ALA A 469 35.26 3.25 -25.53
N ILE A 470 34.63 2.14 -25.90
CA ILE A 470 35.11 1.25 -26.97
C ILE A 470 34.42 1.52 -28.32
N SER A 471 33.25 2.17 -28.31
CA SER A 471 32.49 2.46 -29.52
C SER A 471 33.22 3.47 -30.43
N GLN A 472 33.06 3.28 -31.75
CA GLN A 472 33.55 4.19 -32.79
C GLN A 472 32.47 5.18 -33.26
N ASP A 473 31.24 5.03 -32.78
CA ASP A 473 30.09 5.83 -33.21
C ASP A 473 29.95 7.15 -32.45
N PHE A 474 30.96 7.51 -31.65
CA PHE A 474 31.01 8.72 -30.83
C PHE A 474 32.29 9.51 -31.13
N THR A 475 32.11 10.81 -31.32
CA THR A 475 33.18 11.82 -31.37
C THR A 475 33.83 11.99 -30.00
N ASP A 476 35.03 12.58 -29.97
CA ASP A 476 35.74 12.81 -28.69
C ASP A 476 34.96 13.71 -27.72
N ILE A 477 34.23 14.72 -28.23
CA ILE A 477 33.41 15.63 -27.42
C ILE A 477 32.20 14.89 -26.83
N GLU A 478 31.56 14.01 -27.60
CA GLU A 478 30.44 13.19 -27.09
C GLU A 478 30.91 12.20 -26.03
N LYS A 479 32.10 11.59 -26.22
CA LYS A 479 32.71 10.70 -25.21
C LYS A 479 33.00 11.45 -23.92
N GLU A 480 33.62 12.63 -24.01
CA GLU A 480 33.86 13.49 -22.86
C GLU A 480 32.55 13.83 -22.12
N LYS A 481 31.51 14.21 -22.86
CA LYS A 481 30.20 14.50 -22.27
C LYS A 481 29.62 13.27 -21.55
N VAL A 482 29.65 12.09 -22.18
CA VAL A 482 29.20 10.85 -21.52
C VAL A 482 29.99 10.62 -20.24
N PHE A 483 31.31 10.81 -20.25
CA PHE A 483 32.13 10.61 -19.06
C PHE A 483 31.91 11.65 -17.96
N ASN A 484 31.39 12.82 -18.27
CA ASN A 484 31.03 13.83 -17.28
C ASN A 484 29.65 13.58 -16.65
N LEU A 485 28.68 13.07 -17.43
CA LEU A 485 27.31 12.85 -16.96
C LEU A 485 27.13 11.51 -16.26
N TYR A 486 27.59 10.43 -16.88
CA TYR A 486 27.38 9.08 -16.37
C TYR A 486 28.40 8.79 -15.26
N ALA A 487 27.99 8.25 -14.13
CA ALA A 487 28.88 8.02 -13.00
C ALA A 487 29.53 6.64 -13.00
N THR A 488 30.66 6.53 -12.32
CA THR A 488 31.19 5.22 -11.92
C THR A 488 30.29 4.57 -10.85
N GLU A 489 30.42 3.25 -10.66
CA GLU A 489 29.65 2.53 -9.64
C GLU A 489 29.88 3.12 -8.23
N ASP A 490 31.12 3.43 -7.87
CA ASP A 490 31.46 3.96 -6.55
C ASP A 490 30.87 5.36 -6.32
N GLU A 491 30.92 6.24 -7.33
CA GLU A 491 30.33 7.59 -7.26
C GLU A 491 28.81 7.54 -7.11
N LEU A 492 28.14 6.74 -7.95
CA LEU A 492 26.68 6.59 -7.89
C LEU A 492 26.24 6.01 -6.55
N ARG A 493 26.91 4.95 -6.09
CA ARG A 493 26.59 4.29 -4.82
C ARG A 493 26.80 5.24 -3.64
N SER A 494 27.90 5.99 -3.62
CA SER A 494 28.19 6.96 -2.56
C SER A 494 27.11 8.05 -2.44
N GLU A 495 26.65 8.62 -3.56
CA GLU A 495 25.61 9.67 -3.51
C GLU A 495 24.23 9.11 -3.20
N MET A 496 23.89 7.92 -3.71
CA MET A 496 22.63 7.26 -3.38
C MET A 496 22.57 6.86 -1.89
N ASP A 497 23.67 6.34 -1.33
CA ASP A 497 23.77 6.00 0.09
C ASP A 497 23.66 7.24 1.00
N ARG A 498 24.24 8.38 0.56
CA ARG A 498 24.11 9.67 1.25
C ARG A 498 22.65 10.12 1.32
N ASP A 499 21.94 10.07 0.20
CA ASP A 499 20.53 10.47 0.12
C ASP A 499 19.63 9.52 0.94
N ASN A 500 19.87 8.21 0.83
CA ASN A 500 19.20 7.18 1.63
C ASN A 500 19.43 7.36 3.14
N GLN A 501 20.61 7.79 3.55
CA GLN A 501 20.89 8.04 4.98
C GLN A 501 19.97 9.08 5.60
N ALA A 502 19.62 10.14 4.87
CA ALA A 502 18.69 11.15 5.37
C ALA A 502 17.26 10.60 5.47
N TYR A 503 16.82 9.82 4.48
CA TYR A 503 15.54 9.10 4.52
C TYR A 503 15.46 8.12 5.70
N PHE A 504 16.49 7.31 5.92
CA PHE A 504 16.54 6.35 7.00
C PHE A 504 16.53 7.00 8.39
N ARG A 505 17.22 8.14 8.57
CA ARG A 505 17.14 8.92 9.82
C ARG A 505 15.72 9.41 10.07
N ALA A 506 15.02 9.85 9.03
CA ALA A 506 13.63 10.29 9.15
C ALA A 506 12.72 9.12 9.56
N LEU A 507 12.82 7.96 8.90
CA LEU A 507 12.09 6.76 9.28
C LEU A 507 12.38 6.32 10.73
N GLN A 508 13.65 6.28 11.13
CA GLN A 508 14.04 5.90 12.49
C GLN A 508 13.51 6.87 13.55
N THR A 509 13.44 8.17 13.23
CA THR A 509 12.83 9.19 14.10
C THR A 509 11.33 8.95 14.27
N LEU A 510 10.68 8.40 13.23
CA LEU A 510 9.28 7.97 13.27
C LEU A 510 9.07 6.60 13.95
N GLY A 511 10.15 5.91 14.36
CA GLY A 511 10.09 4.57 14.93
C GLY A 511 10.02 3.44 13.89
N ILE A 512 10.23 3.75 12.61
CA ILE A 512 10.12 2.82 11.49
C ILE A 512 11.51 2.29 11.13
N GLN A 513 11.63 0.97 11.03
CA GLN A 513 12.88 0.32 10.62
C GLN A 513 12.94 0.20 9.09
N PRO A 514 13.94 0.81 8.41
CA PRO A 514 14.04 0.77 6.95
C PRO A 514 14.32 -0.60 6.32
N ALA A 515 14.41 -1.68 7.11
CA ALA A 515 14.61 -3.04 6.62
C ALA A 515 13.34 -3.90 6.76
N GLU A 516 12.31 -3.36 7.42
CA GLU A 516 11.02 -4.03 7.63
C GLU A 516 10.02 -3.64 6.53
N ALA A 517 8.88 -4.32 6.49
CA ALA A 517 7.82 -4.02 5.55
C ALA A 517 7.32 -2.57 5.74
N ASP A 518 6.94 -1.93 4.64
CA ASP A 518 6.40 -0.58 4.69
C ASP A 518 5.03 -0.55 5.41
N PRO A 519 4.85 0.26 6.47
CA PRO A 519 3.62 0.25 7.26
C PRO A 519 2.41 0.84 6.53
N ILE A 520 2.63 1.71 5.53
CA ILE A 520 1.53 2.26 4.72
C ILE A 520 0.95 1.15 3.83
N ASN A 521 1.79 0.32 3.22
CA ASN A 521 1.35 -0.86 2.45
C ASN A 521 0.59 -1.87 3.33
N ALA A 522 1.06 -2.13 4.56
CA ALA A 522 0.33 -2.97 5.52
C ALA A 522 -1.06 -2.40 5.85
N SER A 523 -1.13 -1.09 6.11
CA SER A 523 -2.40 -0.38 6.37
C SER A 523 -3.34 -0.40 5.17
N PHE A 524 -2.82 -0.24 3.95
CA PHE A 524 -3.61 -0.32 2.72
C PHE A 524 -4.26 -1.71 2.57
N ARG A 525 -3.48 -2.78 2.81
CA ARG A 525 -3.98 -4.15 2.73
C ARG A 525 -5.06 -4.41 3.77
N TYR A 526 -4.84 -3.98 5.01
CA TYR A 526 -5.83 -4.10 6.09
C TYR A 526 -7.17 -3.43 5.72
N TYR A 527 -7.16 -2.18 5.27
CA TYR A 527 -8.39 -1.44 4.97
C TYR A 527 -9.20 -2.10 3.83
N ASN A 528 -8.49 -2.68 2.86
CA ASN A 528 -9.06 -3.35 1.69
C ASN A 528 -9.31 -4.85 1.88
N ASN A 529 -9.13 -5.39 3.09
CA ASN A 529 -9.49 -6.77 3.37
C ASN A 529 -10.99 -7.01 3.17
N ASN A 530 -11.31 -8.27 2.87
CA ASN A 530 -12.69 -8.73 2.83
C ASN A 530 -13.35 -8.52 4.20
N LEU A 531 -14.56 -7.97 4.19
CA LEU A 531 -15.33 -7.65 5.38
C LEU A 531 -16.28 -8.80 5.69
N PHE A 532 -16.11 -9.40 6.86
CA PHE A 532 -17.02 -10.41 7.40
C PHE A 532 -18.17 -9.72 8.14
N ARG A 533 -19.23 -10.48 8.50
CA ARG A 533 -20.41 -9.91 9.18
C ARG A 533 -20.04 -9.11 10.43
N SER A 534 -19.14 -9.63 11.27
CA SER A 534 -18.69 -8.93 12.49
C SER A 534 -17.98 -7.61 12.17
N THR A 535 -17.17 -7.57 11.11
CA THR A 535 -16.54 -6.33 10.64
C THR A 535 -17.58 -5.34 10.16
N VAL A 536 -18.54 -5.77 9.34
CA VAL A 536 -19.62 -4.90 8.84
C VAL A 536 -20.49 -4.35 9.99
N MET A 537 -20.72 -5.15 11.03
CA MET A 537 -21.39 -4.68 12.24
C MET A 537 -20.61 -3.59 12.97
N ALA A 538 -19.29 -3.76 13.12
CA ALA A 538 -18.41 -2.76 13.72
C ALA A 538 -18.35 -1.48 12.88
N GLU A 539 -18.29 -1.62 11.56
CA GLU A 539 -18.30 -0.52 10.58
C GLU A 539 -19.59 0.31 10.64
N LEU A 540 -20.75 -0.35 10.81
CA LEU A 540 -22.03 0.32 10.95
C LEU A 540 -22.33 0.74 12.40
N GLY A 541 -21.60 0.21 13.39
CA GLY A 541 -21.90 0.40 14.80
C GLY A 541 -23.27 -0.17 15.20
N VAL A 542 -23.63 -1.36 14.70
CA VAL A 542 -24.93 -2.00 14.95
C VAL A 542 -24.79 -3.36 15.63
N ASP A 543 -25.82 -3.77 16.36
CA ASP A 543 -25.88 -5.10 16.98
C ASP A 543 -26.30 -6.21 15.99
N GLU A 544 -26.19 -7.47 16.41
CA GLU A 544 -26.50 -8.63 15.57
C GLU A 544 -27.97 -8.61 15.11
N ASN A 545 -28.90 -8.17 15.95
CA ASN A 545 -30.33 -8.13 15.60
C ASN A 545 -30.61 -7.12 14.48
N THR A 546 -30.00 -5.94 14.58
CA THR A 546 -30.08 -4.90 13.57
C THR A 546 -29.41 -5.36 12.29
N MET A 547 -28.24 -6.00 12.37
CA MET A 547 -27.55 -6.57 11.21
C MET A 547 -28.40 -7.63 10.49
N LEU A 548 -29.05 -8.53 11.21
CA LEU A 548 -29.97 -9.51 10.61
C LEU A 548 -31.18 -8.84 9.96
N THR A 549 -31.64 -7.70 10.49
CA THR A 549 -32.72 -6.91 9.88
C THR A 549 -32.26 -6.26 8.57
N ILE A 550 -31.05 -5.69 8.57
CA ILE A 550 -30.40 -5.14 7.38
C ILE A 550 -30.31 -6.21 6.29
N LEU A 551 -29.77 -7.40 6.60
CA LEU A 551 -29.59 -8.50 5.64
C LEU A 551 -30.91 -9.12 5.16
N ASN A 552 -32.05 -8.75 5.73
CA ASN A 552 -33.39 -9.15 5.26
C ASN A 552 -34.12 -8.05 4.48
N THR A 553 -33.50 -6.88 4.29
CA THR A 553 -34.10 -5.71 3.66
C THR A 553 -33.37 -5.36 2.36
N GLU A 554 -34.10 -5.08 1.28
CA GLU A 554 -33.49 -4.63 0.01
C GLU A 554 -33.02 -3.17 0.12
N PRO A 555 -31.89 -2.79 -0.51
CA PRO A 555 -31.06 -3.61 -1.40
C PRO A 555 -30.01 -4.50 -0.70
N PHE A 556 -29.82 -4.34 0.62
CA PHE A 556 -28.75 -5.02 1.38
C PHE A 556 -28.86 -6.54 1.36
N LYS A 557 -30.09 -7.07 1.40
CA LYS A 557 -30.33 -8.51 1.30
C LYS A 557 -29.70 -9.12 0.05
N SER A 558 -29.84 -8.46 -1.09
CA SER A 558 -29.27 -8.92 -2.35
C SER A 558 -27.78 -8.60 -2.46
N ALA A 559 -27.39 -7.37 -2.11
CA ALA A 559 -26.02 -6.88 -2.27
C ALA A 559 -25.02 -7.50 -1.28
N TRP A 560 -25.44 -7.77 -0.05
CA TRP A 560 -24.60 -8.31 1.03
C TRP A 560 -24.98 -9.76 1.40
N VAL A 561 -25.58 -10.50 0.45
CA VAL A 561 -26.08 -11.85 0.68
C VAL A 561 -24.99 -12.82 1.16
N SER A 562 -23.73 -12.60 0.79
CA SER A 562 -22.60 -13.45 1.18
C SER A 562 -22.40 -13.48 2.69
N ILE A 563 -22.54 -12.33 3.38
CA ILE A 563 -22.34 -12.22 4.84
C ILE A 563 -23.56 -12.67 5.66
N LEU A 564 -24.64 -13.13 5.01
CA LEU A 564 -25.71 -13.83 5.71
C LEU A 564 -25.20 -15.13 6.36
N GLN A 565 -24.22 -15.77 5.72
CA GLN A 565 -23.48 -16.88 6.32
C GLN A 565 -22.27 -16.32 7.08
N ASN A 566 -22.00 -16.84 8.29
CA ASN A 566 -20.89 -16.35 9.13
C ASN A 566 -19.51 -16.44 8.45
N SER A 567 -19.34 -17.38 7.51
CA SER A 567 -18.08 -17.60 6.78
C SER A 567 -17.96 -16.80 5.48
N GLY A 568 -19.01 -16.08 5.08
CA GLY A 568 -18.98 -15.26 3.88
C GLY A 568 -18.44 -13.86 4.16
N SER A 569 -18.06 -13.17 3.10
CA SER A 569 -17.51 -11.82 3.16
C SER A 569 -17.97 -10.99 1.97
N ILE A 570 -17.90 -9.67 2.12
CA ILE A 570 -18.05 -8.70 1.03
C ILE A 570 -16.75 -7.89 0.88
N THR A 571 -16.53 -7.33 -0.29
CA THR A 571 -15.44 -6.39 -0.53
C THR A 571 -15.72 -5.03 0.11
N ARG A 572 -14.66 -4.23 0.31
CA ARG A 572 -14.79 -2.83 0.76
C ARG A 572 -15.66 -2.00 -0.18
N GLN A 573 -15.58 -2.25 -1.49
CA GLN A 573 -16.38 -1.57 -2.51
C GLN A 573 -17.88 -1.86 -2.35
N GLU A 574 -18.25 -3.13 -2.19
CA GLU A 574 -19.64 -3.54 -1.96
C GLU A 574 -20.22 -2.95 -0.67
N PHE A 575 -19.39 -2.81 0.36
CA PHE A 575 -19.79 -2.16 1.60
C PHE A 575 -20.01 -0.65 1.42
N ASN A 576 -19.01 0.07 0.92
CA ASN A 576 -19.06 1.54 0.81
C ASN A 576 -20.19 2.01 -0.13
N ALA A 577 -20.56 1.22 -1.14
CA ALA A 577 -21.69 1.50 -2.03
C ALA A 577 -23.04 1.62 -1.30
N LEU A 578 -23.22 0.97 -0.15
CA LEU A 578 -24.48 0.93 0.58
C LEU A 578 -24.37 1.37 2.05
N ALA A 579 -23.17 1.58 2.58
CA ALA A 579 -22.92 1.91 3.99
C ALA A 579 -23.71 3.14 4.46
N GLY A 580 -23.66 4.25 3.70
CA GLY A 580 -24.40 5.47 4.04
C GLY A 580 -25.91 5.23 4.15
N ARG A 581 -26.49 4.46 3.22
CA ARG A 581 -27.92 4.08 3.27
C ARG A 581 -28.24 3.19 4.46
N ALA A 582 -27.33 2.28 4.83
CA ALA A 582 -27.52 1.44 6.01
C ALA A 582 -27.52 2.29 7.29
N LEU A 583 -26.60 3.25 7.40
CA LEU A 583 -26.53 4.18 8.53
C LEU A 583 -27.82 5.00 8.65
N ASP A 584 -28.26 5.66 7.58
CA ASP A 584 -29.46 6.51 7.60
C ASP A 584 -30.76 5.75 7.94
N VAL A 585 -30.85 4.47 7.55
CA VAL A 585 -32.07 3.67 7.75
C VAL A 585 -32.08 2.95 9.10
N PHE A 586 -30.92 2.47 9.58
CA PHE A 586 -30.86 1.53 10.69
C PHE A 586 -30.10 2.05 11.93
N LYS A 587 -29.30 3.11 11.81
CA LYS A 587 -28.59 3.70 12.94
C LYS A 587 -29.29 4.96 13.44
N ASN A 588 -30.07 4.81 14.50
CA ASN A 588 -30.78 5.93 15.13
C ASN A 588 -29.81 7.00 15.64
N GLY A 589 -30.18 8.27 15.45
CA GLY A 589 -29.46 9.41 15.99
C GLY A 589 -28.16 9.72 15.24
N VAL A 590 -27.99 9.15 14.05
CA VAL A 590 -26.87 9.42 13.15
C VAL A 590 -27.40 9.91 11.82
N SER A 591 -26.76 10.94 11.28
CA SER A 591 -27.00 11.46 9.93
C SER A 591 -25.73 11.33 9.13
N TYR A 592 -25.78 10.56 8.05
CA TYR A 592 -24.65 10.42 7.13
C TYR A 592 -24.58 11.60 6.16
N THR A 593 -23.37 12.02 5.80
CA THR A 593 -23.12 12.98 4.71
C THR A 593 -22.20 12.32 3.67
N PRO A 594 -22.66 12.12 2.43
CA PRO A 594 -21.79 11.56 1.40
C PRO A 594 -20.67 12.53 1.01
N PRO A 595 -19.49 12.01 0.63
CA PRO A 595 -18.42 12.83 0.08
C PRO A 595 -18.89 13.48 -1.23
N VAL A 596 -18.42 14.69 -1.57
CA VAL A 596 -18.91 15.48 -2.71
C VAL A 596 -18.56 14.87 -4.07
N LEU A 597 -17.37 14.25 -4.20
CA LEU A 597 -16.93 13.63 -5.45
C LEU A 597 -17.04 12.11 -5.43
N GLY A 598 -16.98 11.49 -4.25
CA GLY A 598 -17.11 10.05 -4.06
C GLY A 598 -15.99 9.46 -3.23
N ASP A 599 -16.11 8.20 -2.85
CA ASP A 599 -15.01 7.51 -2.15
C ASP A 599 -13.85 7.26 -3.13
N HIS A 600 -12.64 7.59 -2.69
CA HIS A 600 -11.41 7.30 -3.42
C HIS A 600 -10.92 5.90 -3.08
N LEU A 601 -11.63 4.89 -3.58
CA LEU A 601 -11.34 3.48 -3.34
C LEU A 601 -10.57 2.87 -4.51
N ALA A 602 -9.42 2.28 -4.20
CA ALA A 602 -8.64 1.50 -5.15
C ALA A 602 -9.34 0.16 -5.47
N THR A 603 -9.91 0.04 -6.67
CA THR A 603 -10.46 -1.23 -7.19
C THR A 603 -9.65 -1.72 -8.39
N PRO A 604 -9.65 -3.03 -8.69
CA PRO A 604 -9.01 -3.54 -9.91
C PRO A 604 -9.50 -2.83 -11.17
N ASP A 605 -10.80 -2.57 -11.28
CA ASP A 605 -11.40 -1.87 -12.43
C ASP A 605 -10.88 -0.43 -12.57
N CYS A 606 -10.70 0.27 -11.44
CA CYS A 606 -10.16 1.63 -11.40
C CYS A 606 -8.67 1.72 -11.80
N ILE A 607 -7.90 0.66 -11.50
CA ILE A 607 -6.42 0.71 -11.55
C ILE A 607 -5.85 -0.15 -12.69
N THR A 608 -6.69 -0.82 -13.48
CA THR A 608 -6.27 -1.29 -14.81
C THR A 608 -5.63 -0.13 -15.59
N ALA A 609 -4.40 -0.33 -16.07
CA ALA A 609 -3.73 0.65 -16.92
C ALA A 609 -4.40 0.64 -18.30
N ASP A 610 -5.57 1.28 -18.42
CA ASP A 610 -6.18 1.60 -19.70
C ASP A 610 -5.50 2.88 -20.24
N PRO A 611 -4.83 2.83 -21.41
CA PRO A 611 -4.24 4.00 -22.06
C PRO A 611 -5.23 5.15 -22.32
N LEU A 612 -6.55 4.91 -22.23
CA LEU A 612 -7.61 5.88 -22.52
C LEU A 612 -8.36 6.39 -21.29
N LEU A 613 -8.22 5.74 -20.11
CA LEU A 613 -8.96 6.06 -18.88
C LEU A 613 -8.05 5.95 -17.66
N MET A 614 -7.26 7.00 -17.44
CA MET A 614 -6.24 7.04 -16.38
C MET A 614 -6.77 7.56 -15.02
N ASP A 615 -8.00 8.10 -14.96
CA ASP A 615 -8.46 8.99 -13.86
C ASP A 615 -9.56 8.45 -12.93
N VAL A 616 -10.03 7.20 -13.08
CA VAL A 616 -11.29 6.78 -12.43
C VAL A 616 -11.06 5.99 -11.15
N CYS A 617 -10.44 6.58 -10.12
CA CYS A 617 -10.42 6.01 -8.76
C CYS A 617 -11.49 6.59 -7.83
N THR A 618 -12.37 7.46 -8.34
CA THR A 618 -13.52 7.98 -7.61
C THR A 618 -14.77 7.20 -8.01
N SER A 619 -15.36 6.44 -7.09
CA SER A 619 -16.70 5.87 -7.35
C SER A 619 -17.70 7.02 -7.36
N PRO A 620 -18.48 7.22 -8.44
CA PRO A 620 -19.55 8.22 -8.44
C PRO A 620 -20.51 7.95 -7.29
N ILE A 621 -21.07 9.01 -6.71
CA ILE A 621 -22.19 8.90 -5.78
C ILE A 621 -23.42 8.50 -6.63
N GLU A 622 -24.00 7.32 -6.38
CA GLU A 622 -25.31 6.94 -6.94
C GLU A 622 -26.48 7.57 -6.17
#